data_AF-X1I6M2-F1
#
_entry.id   AF-X1I6M2-F1
#
_cell.length_a   1.000
_cell.length_b   1.000
_cell.length_c   1.000
_cell.angle_alpha   90.00
_cell.angle_beta   90.00
_cell.angle_gamma   90.00
#
_symmetry.space_group_name_H-M   'P 1'
#
loop_
_entity.id
_entity.type
_entity.pdbx_description
1 polymer ?
#
loop_
_entity_poly.entity_id
_entity_poly.type
_entity_poly.pdbx_seq_one_letter_code
_entity_poly.pdbx_strand_id
1 'polypeptide(L)'
;MTNKTLIVIAISLLAFSTTAYAQSNSLGVKASTLGLGLEVERSFSDSISGRIGVNYFTYGYSGTEEDVEYDFDLNLASLSILLDWHPFKGSFRVSGGAIYNGNNLDAKAKSSATFDIGDSTYTGAQIGTLKGKIDFDGIAPYL
;
A
#
# COMPACT_ATOMS: atom_id res chain seq x y z
N MET A 1 0.07 -27.00 21.61
CA MET A 1 -0.48 -25.67 21.92
C MET A 1 0.67 -24.92 22.57
N THR A 2 1.39 -24.00 21.95
CA THR A 2 0.90 -22.74 21.36
C THR A 2 2.11 -22.08 20.70
N ASN A 3 2.06 -21.74 19.41
CA ASN A 3 3.04 -20.84 18.79
C ASN A 3 2.35 -19.51 18.52
N LYS A 4 2.51 -18.56 19.45
CA LYS A 4 2.08 -17.17 19.26
C LYS A 4 3.13 -16.46 18.41
N THR A 5 2.86 -16.30 17.12
CA THR A 5 3.66 -15.43 16.27
C THR A 5 3.12 -14.00 16.40
N LEU A 6 3.69 -13.24 17.34
CA LEU A 6 3.47 -11.80 17.45
C LEU A 6 4.31 -11.10 16.36
N ILE A 7 3.67 -10.59 15.31
CA ILE A 7 4.32 -9.70 14.35
C ILE A 7 4.10 -8.26 14.82
N VAL A 8 5.12 -7.70 15.45
CA VAL A 8 5.19 -6.27 15.79
C VAL A 8 5.72 -5.55 14.56
N ILE A 9 4.87 -4.78 13.87
CA ILE A 9 5.29 -3.90 12.77
C ILE A 9 5.83 -2.60 13.39
N ALA A 10 7.13 -2.56 13.65
CA ALA A 10 7.83 -1.33 13.99
C ALA A 10 8.05 -0.52 12.71
N ILE A 11 7.35 0.61 12.57
CA ILE A 11 7.58 1.60 11.50
C ILE A 11 8.82 2.41 11.91
N SER A 12 10.00 1.93 11.55
CA SER A 12 11.25 2.70 11.64
C SER A 12 11.41 3.54 10.36
N LEU A 13 11.22 4.86 10.48
CA LEU A 13 11.62 5.83 9.46
C LEU A 13 13.16 5.79 9.30
N LEU A 14 13.66 4.96 8.39
CA LEU A 14 15.04 5.02 7.94
C LEU A 14 15.12 5.92 6.72
N ALA A 15 15.41 7.20 6.95
CA ALA A 15 15.74 8.15 5.89
C ALA A 15 17.16 7.86 5.36
N PHE A 16 17.27 6.95 4.39
CA PHE A 16 18.50 6.82 3.59
C PHE A 16 18.49 7.88 2.49
N SER A 17 19.11 9.03 2.75
CA SER A 17 19.36 10.06 1.74
C SER A 17 20.61 9.70 0.93
N THR A 18 20.43 9.05 -0.22
CA THR A 18 21.49 8.91 -1.23
C THR A 18 21.55 10.19 -2.06
N THR A 19 22.50 11.07 -1.78
CA THR A 19 22.81 12.21 -2.64
C THR A 19 23.72 11.75 -3.77
N ALA A 20 23.16 11.57 -4.97
CA ALA A 20 23.94 11.48 -6.20
C ALA A 20 23.44 12.54 -7.18
N TYR A 21 24.05 13.72 -7.12
CA TYR A 21 23.91 14.74 -8.17
C TYR A 21 24.82 14.37 -9.32
N ALA A 22 24.23 13.86 -10.37
CA ALA A 22 24.77 13.89 -11.72
C ALA A 22 23.56 13.88 -12.68
N GLN A 23 23.81 14.15 -13.95
CA GLN A 23 22.86 14.03 -15.06
C GLN A 23 22.45 12.54 -15.29
N SER A 24 22.01 11.86 -14.23
CA SER A 24 22.04 10.41 -14.09
C SER A 24 20.64 9.90 -13.90
N ASN A 25 20.24 9.02 -14.81
CA ASN A 25 19.11 8.14 -14.56
C ASN A 25 19.38 7.40 -13.23
N SER A 26 18.40 7.36 -12.35
CA SER A 26 18.48 6.63 -11.09
C SER A 26 17.54 5.42 -11.13
N LEU A 27 17.91 4.39 -10.38
CA LEU A 27 17.08 3.22 -10.13
C LEU A 27 16.98 3.04 -8.62
N GLY A 28 15.76 2.94 -8.12
CA GLY A 28 15.44 2.80 -6.71
C GLY A 28 14.60 1.57 -6.43
N VAL A 29 14.76 1.02 -5.23
CA VAL A 29 13.85 0.05 -4.62
C VAL A 29 13.06 0.77 -3.53
N LYS A 30 11.79 0.42 -3.34
CA LYS A 30 10.94 0.99 -2.29
C LYS A 30 10.10 -0.08 -1.61
N ALA A 31 9.78 0.16 -0.34
CA ALA A 31 8.75 -0.55 0.41
C ALA A 31 7.76 0.50 0.92
N SER A 32 6.48 0.29 0.66
CA SER A 32 5.41 1.24 1.00
C SER A 32 4.11 0.50 1.31
N THR A 33 3.07 1.26 1.66
CA THR A 33 1.71 0.73 1.81
C THR A 33 1.12 0.19 0.50
N LEU A 34 1.72 0.52 -0.64
CA LEU A 34 1.37 -0.03 -1.95
C LEU A 34 2.16 -1.31 -2.28
N GLY A 35 2.93 -1.84 -1.32
CA GLY A 35 3.78 -3.00 -1.49
C GLY A 35 5.25 -2.67 -1.75
N LEU A 36 5.97 -3.64 -2.31
CA LEU A 36 7.36 -3.48 -2.72
C LEU A 36 7.41 -2.98 -4.17
N GLY A 37 8.37 -2.12 -4.47
CA GLY A 37 8.41 -1.47 -5.77
C GLY A 37 9.79 -1.11 -6.27
N LEU A 38 9.83 -0.82 -7.57
CA LEU A 38 10.98 -0.28 -8.28
C LEU A 38 10.61 1.09 -8.86
N GLU A 39 11.56 2.01 -8.88
CA GLU A 39 11.40 3.32 -9.50
C GLU A 39 12.59 3.64 -10.39
N VAL A 40 12.32 4.15 -11.59
CA VAL A 40 13.32 4.74 -12.48
C VAL A 40 13.07 6.24 -12.50
N GLU A 41 14.12 7.02 -12.25
CA GLU A 41 14.08 8.47 -12.33
C GLU A 41 15.01 8.98 -13.43
N ARG A 42 14.63 10.07 -14.07
CA ARG A 42 15.48 10.82 -15.00
C ARG A 42 15.40 12.31 -14.72
N SER A 43 16.54 12.92 -14.45
CA SER A 43 16.64 14.38 -14.30
C SER A 43 16.72 15.07 -15.66
N PHE A 44 15.88 16.07 -15.87
CA PHE A 44 15.88 16.91 -17.06
C PHE A 44 16.63 18.24 -16.82
N SER A 45 16.64 18.71 -15.57
CA SER A 45 17.40 19.88 -15.09
C SER A 45 17.70 19.73 -13.60
N ASP A 46 18.45 20.66 -13.00
CA ASP A 46 18.72 20.69 -11.55
C ASP A 46 17.44 20.84 -10.68
N SER A 47 16.33 21.26 -11.29
CA SER A 47 15.07 21.53 -10.59
C SER A 47 13.93 20.62 -11.01
N ILE A 48 14.07 19.83 -12.08
CA ILE A 48 12.97 19.01 -12.63
C ILE A 48 13.49 17.61 -12.99
N SER A 49 12.84 16.59 -12.46
CA SER A 49 13.02 15.19 -12.87
C SER A 49 11.68 14.52 -13.15
N GLY A 50 11.71 13.39 -13.86
CA GLY A 50 10.56 12.53 -14.09
C GLY A 50 10.80 11.14 -13.52
N ARG A 51 9.75 10.51 -13.00
CA ARG A 51 9.84 9.21 -12.34
C ARG A 51 8.75 8.27 -12.82
N ILE A 52 9.13 7.03 -13.10
CA ILE A 52 8.21 5.93 -13.38
C ILE A 52 8.43 4.87 -12.32
N GLY A 53 7.35 4.38 -11.72
CA GLY A 53 7.41 3.40 -10.65
C GLY A 53 6.40 2.30 -10.82
N VAL A 54 6.73 1.13 -10.28
CA VAL A 54 5.79 0.00 -10.15
C VAL A 54 5.83 -0.49 -8.70
N ASN A 55 4.68 -0.89 -8.16
CA ASN A 55 4.61 -1.61 -6.89
C ASN A 55 3.79 -2.88 -7.06
N TYR A 56 4.18 -3.92 -6.33
CA TYR A 56 3.48 -5.19 -6.29
C TYR A 56 3.61 -5.85 -4.91
N PHE A 57 2.51 -6.36 -4.39
CA PHE A 57 2.48 -7.23 -3.22
C PHE A 57 1.16 -7.98 -3.15
N THR A 58 1.19 -9.27 -2.84
CA THR A 58 -0.02 -10.08 -2.66
C THR A 58 0.06 -10.86 -1.36
N TYR A 59 -1.03 -10.90 -0.62
CA TYR A 59 -1.14 -11.66 0.62
C TYR A 59 -2.55 -12.22 0.77
N GLY A 60 -2.64 -13.54 0.95
CA GLY A 60 -3.89 -14.23 1.20
C GLY A 60 -3.83 -14.95 2.55
N TYR A 61 -4.92 -14.91 3.32
CA TYR A 61 -5.08 -15.67 4.55
C TYR A 61 -6.48 -16.25 4.64
N SER A 62 -6.56 -17.56 4.87
CA SER A 62 -7.81 -18.26 5.17
C SER A 62 -7.61 -19.08 6.45
N GLY A 63 -8.45 -18.87 7.46
CA GLY A 63 -8.30 -19.57 8.74
C GLY A 63 -9.46 -19.34 9.71
N THR A 64 -9.49 -20.13 10.77
CA THR A 64 -10.45 -19.97 11.87
C THR A 64 -9.71 -19.58 13.13
N GLU A 65 -10.07 -18.42 13.69
CA GLU A 65 -9.52 -17.92 14.95
C GLU A 65 -10.69 -17.56 15.87
N GLU A 66 -10.67 -18.05 17.11
CA GLU A 66 -11.72 -17.79 18.12
C GLU A 66 -13.15 -18.04 17.60
N ASP A 67 -13.36 -19.17 16.92
CA ASP A 67 -14.64 -19.57 16.29
C ASP A 67 -15.16 -18.59 15.21
N VAL A 68 -14.27 -17.75 14.67
CA VAL A 68 -14.53 -16.88 13.52
C VAL A 68 -13.72 -17.36 12.32
N GLU A 69 -14.41 -17.72 11.25
CA GLU A 69 -13.81 -18.03 9.95
C GLU A 69 -13.50 -16.73 9.20
N TYR A 70 -12.22 -16.53 8.90
CA TYR A 70 -11.69 -15.38 8.17
C TYR A 70 -11.12 -15.80 6.82
N ASP A 71 -11.37 -14.97 5.82
CA ASP A 71 -10.86 -15.07 4.47
C ASP A 71 -10.47 -13.67 3.99
N PHE A 72 -9.16 -13.41 3.85
CA PHE A 72 -8.58 -12.14 3.46
C PHE A 72 -7.73 -12.31 2.22
N ASP A 73 -8.00 -11.53 1.18
CA ASP A 73 -7.22 -11.46 -0.04
C ASP A 73 -6.81 -10.00 -0.31
N LEU A 74 -5.52 -9.73 -0.17
CA LEU A 74 -4.90 -8.43 -0.46
C LEU A 74 -4.09 -8.55 -1.76
N ASN A 75 -4.43 -7.73 -2.75
CA ASN A 75 -3.67 -7.59 -3.98
C ASN A 75 -3.31 -6.13 -4.19
N LEU A 76 -2.02 -5.82 -4.12
CA LEU A 76 -1.46 -4.51 -4.38
C LEU A 76 -0.71 -4.56 -5.70
N ALA A 77 -1.16 -3.77 -6.67
CA ALA A 77 -0.51 -3.59 -7.96
C ALA A 77 -0.73 -2.15 -8.42
N SER A 78 0.35 -1.41 -8.60
CA SER A 78 0.25 -0.02 -9.04
C SER A 78 1.39 0.38 -9.97
N LEU A 79 1.09 1.32 -10.86
CA LEU A 79 2.07 1.95 -11.76
C LEU A 79 1.95 3.46 -11.59
N SER A 80 3.07 4.15 -11.41
CA SER A 80 3.10 5.61 -11.20
C SER A 80 3.93 6.30 -12.29
N ILE A 81 3.46 7.45 -12.77
CA ILE A 81 4.22 8.36 -13.62
C ILE A 81 4.15 9.74 -12.97
N LEU A 82 5.31 10.25 -12.54
CA LEU A 82 5.44 11.44 -11.72
C LEU A 82 6.43 12.43 -12.35
N LEU A 83 6.20 13.71 -12.11
CA LEU A 83 7.15 14.80 -12.29
C LEU A 83 7.53 15.34 -10.91
N ASP A 84 8.82 15.53 -10.70
CA ASP A 84 9.38 16.00 -9.44
C ASP A 84 9.97 17.38 -9.64
N TRP A 85 9.40 18.37 -8.95
CA TRP A 85 9.97 19.71 -8.85
C TRP A 85 10.82 19.82 -7.59
N HIS A 86 12.06 20.28 -7.72
CA HIS A 86 13.03 20.49 -6.65
C HIS A 86 13.27 22.00 -6.47
N PRO A 87 12.47 22.71 -5.64
CA PRO A 87 12.54 24.16 -5.49
C PRO A 87 13.91 24.67 -5.04
N PHE A 88 14.59 23.89 -4.20
CA PHE A 88 15.89 24.23 -3.63
C PHE A 88 17.06 23.53 -4.31
N LYS A 89 16.83 22.87 -5.47
CA LYS A 89 17.82 22.03 -6.17
C LYS A 89 18.49 21.01 -5.23
N GLY A 90 17.73 20.61 -4.21
CA GLY A 90 18.11 19.75 -3.09
C GLY A 90 17.39 18.40 -3.21
N SER A 91 17.50 17.55 -2.19
CA SER A 91 16.70 16.30 -2.12
C SER A 91 15.22 16.55 -1.84
N PHE A 92 14.86 17.75 -1.38
CA PHE A 92 13.47 18.14 -1.20
C PHE A 92 12.79 18.30 -2.56
N ARG A 93 11.66 17.61 -2.73
CA ARG A 93 10.86 17.64 -3.95
C ARG A 93 9.37 17.70 -3.67
N VAL A 94 8.65 18.32 -4.58
CA VAL A 94 7.20 18.23 -4.72
C VAL A 94 6.95 17.39 -5.96
N SER A 95 6.23 16.29 -5.81
CA SER A 95 5.93 15.34 -6.88
C SER A 95 4.50 15.55 -7.34
N GLY A 96 4.24 15.45 -8.64
CA GLY A 96 2.88 15.51 -9.18
C GLY A 96 2.74 14.57 -10.36
N GLY A 97 1.58 13.93 -10.53
CA GLY A 97 1.39 13.04 -11.66
C GLY A 97 0.13 12.18 -11.55
N ALA A 98 0.24 10.96 -12.05
CA ALA A 98 -0.86 9.99 -12.04
C ALA A 98 -0.36 8.62 -11.62
N ILE A 99 -1.27 7.88 -10.99
CA ILE A 99 -1.07 6.49 -10.59
C ILE A 99 -2.18 5.66 -11.20
N TYR A 100 -1.81 4.59 -11.91
CA TYR A 100 -2.70 3.48 -12.14
C TYR A 100 -2.79 2.64 -10.85
N ASN A 101 -3.98 2.55 -10.26
CA ASN A 101 -4.22 1.90 -8.98
C ASN A 101 -5.07 0.64 -9.17
N GLY A 102 -4.40 -0.51 -9.24
CA GLY A 102 -5.03 -1.83 -9.27
C GLY A 102 -5.16 -2.48 -7.89
N ASN A 103 -4.95 -1.72 -6.81
CA ASN A 103 -4.99 -2.26 -5.46
C ASN A 103 -6.43 -2.68 -5.09
N ASN A 104 -6.56 -3.83 -4.46
CA ASN A 104 -7.82 -4.30 -3.92
C ASN A 104 -7.60 -5.10 -2.64
N LEU A 105 -8.63 -5.08 -1.79
CA LEU A 105 -8.73 -5.91 -0.60
C LEU A 105 -10.14 -6.49 -0.57
N ASP A 106 -10.22 -7.81 -0.58
CA ASP A 106 -11.44 -8.56 -0.29
C ASP A 106 -11.29 -9.21 1.09
N ALA A 107 -12.30 -9.04 1.95
CA ALA A 107 -12.31 -9.58 3.30
C ALA A 107 -13.67 -10.21 3.59
N LYS A 108 -13.66 -11.40 4.17
CA LYS A 108 -14.86 -12.08 4.68
C LYS A 108 -14.60 -12.55 6.10
N ALA A 109 -15.61 -12.39 6.93
CA ALA A 109 -15.64 -12.92 8.28
C ALA A 109 -16.99 -13.60 8.54
N LYS A 110 -16.95 -14.76 9.18
CA LYS A 110 -18.14 -15.52 9.55
C LYS A 110 -17.97 -16.05 10.97
N SER A 111 -18.88 -15.68 11.85
CA SER A 111 -18.89 -16.12 13.25
C SER A 111 -20.31 -16.49 13.66
N SER A 112 -20.44 -17.41 14.61
CA SER A 112 -21.67 -17.64 15.38
C SER A 112 -21.81 -16.68 16.56
N ALA A 113 -20.75 -15.96 16.94
CA ALA A 113 -20.71 -14.97 18.02
C ALA A 113 -21.28 -13.60 17.59
N THR A 114 -21.24 -12.62 18.48
CA THR A 114 -21.75 -11.26 18.20
C THR A 114 -20.72 -10.38 17.49
N PHE A 115 -21.19 -9.51 16.61
CA PHE A 115 -20.44 -8.48 15.90
C PHE A 115 -20.88 -7.09 16.36
N ASP A 116 -19.93 -6.24 16.72
CA ASP A 116 -20.19 -4.81 16.93
C ASP A 116 -19.93 -4.05 15.63
N ILE A 117 -20.97 -3.42 15.08
CA ILE A 117 -20.90 -2.64 13.84
C ILE A 117 -21.47 -1.25 14.12
N GLY A 118 -20.60 -0.24 14.12
CA GLY A 118 -20.96 1.10 14.59
C GLY A 118 -21.35 1.05 16.08
N ASP A 119 -22.51 1.63 16.42
CA ASP A 119 -23.04 1.66 17.79
C ASP A 119 -24.00 0.48 18.11
N SER A 120 -24.05 -0.54 17.25
CA SER A 120 -25.02 -1.65 17.36
C SER A 120 -24.33 -3.01 17.39
N THR A 121 -24.82 -3.88 18.27
CA THR A 121 -24.38 -5.28 18.39
C THR A 121 -25.36 -6.19 17.65
N TYR A 122 -24.81 -7.05 16.80
CA TYR A 122 -25.55 -8.06 16.03
C TYR A 122 -25.09 -9.45 16.41
N THR A 123 -25.97 -10.43 16.36
CA THR A 123 -25.59 -11.85 16.49
C THR A 123 -25.11 -12.40 15.14
N GLY A 124 -24.23 -13.40 15.17
CA GLY A 124 -23.76 -14.08 13.97
C GLY A 124 -24.89 -14.71 13.15
N ALA A 125 -25.99 -15.12 13.80
CA ALA A 125 -27.19 -15.61 13.13
C ALA A 125 -27.93 -14.52 12.32
N GLN A 126 -27.82 -13.25 12.73
CA GLN A 126 -28.45 -12.12 12.02
C GLN A 126 -27.63 -11.67 10.82
N ILE A 127 -26.30 -11.77 10.86
CA ILE A 127 -25.39 -11.29 9.80
C ILE A 127 -24.99 -12.41 8.83
N GLY A 128 -24.82 -13.64 9.32
CA GLY A 128 -24.29 -14.76 8.55
C GLY A 128 -22.81 -14.54 8.19
N THR A 129 -22.53 -13.86 7.07
CA THR A 129 -21.18 -13.56 6.61
C THR A 129 -21.02 -12.06 6.38
N LEU A 130 -20.10 -11.45 7.11
CA LEU A 130 -19.67 -10.08 6.88
C LEU A 130 -18.70 -10.04 5.70
N LYS A 131 -18.94 -9.14 4.74
CA LYS A 131 -18.08 -8.94 3.57
C LYS A 131 -17.61 -7.49 3.53
N GLY A 132 -16.31 -7.29 3.39
CA GLY A 132 -15.68 -6.01 3.11
C GLY A 132 -14.96 -6.08 1.77
N LYS A 133 -15.10 -5.02 0.97
CA LYS A 133 -14.35 -4.85 -0.28
C LYS A 133 -13.83 -3.43 -0.34
N ILE A 134 -12.55 -3.28 -0.67
CA ILE A 134 -11.92 -2.00 -0.98
C ILE A 134 -11.31 -2.10 -2.37
N ASP A 135 -11.69 -1.19 -3.23
CA ASP A 135 -11.17 -1.01 -4.57
C ASP A 135 -10.95 0.49 -4.86
N PHE A 136 -10.11 0.78 -5.85
CA PHE A 136 -9.75 2.13 -6.24
C PHE A 136 -10.02 2.36 -7.71
N ASP A 137 -10.21 3.63 -8.09
CA ASP A 137 -10.29 4.03 -9.48
C ASP A 137 -9.01 3.67 -10.23
N GLY A 138 -9.17 3.18 -11.46
CA GLY A 138 -8.06 2.66 -12.25
C GLY A 138 -6.93 3.67 -12.46
N ILE A 139 -7.24 4.95 -12.72
CA ILE A 139 -6.23 6.03 -12.84
C ILE A 139 -6.62 7.16 -11.90
N ALA A 140 -5.72 7.53 -10.98
CA ALA A 140 -5.92 8.58 -10.00
C ALA A 140 -4.80 9.64 -10.08
N PRO A 141 -5.11 10.94 -9.85
CA PRO A 141 -4.08 11.97 -9.71
C PRO A 141 -3.25 11.77 -8.44
N TYR A 142 -1.98 12.19 -8.47
CA TYR A 142 -1.03 12.11 -7.36
C TYR A 142 -0.36 13.47 -7.13
N LEU A 143 -0.18 13.82 -5.85
CA LEU A 143 0.53 15.00 -5.36
C LEU A 143 1.26 14.67 -4.05
#